data_AF-A0A969NBK4-F1
#
_entry.id   AF-A0A969NBK4-F1
#
_cell.length_a   1.000
_cell.length_b   1.000
_cell.length_c   1.000
_cell.angle_alpha   90.00
_cell.angle_beta   90.00
_cell.angle_gamma   90.00
#
_symmetry.space_group_name_H-M   'P 1'
#
loop_
_entity.id
_entity.type
_entity.pdbx_description
1 polymer ?
#
loop_
_entity_poly.entity_id
_entity_poly.type
_entity_poly.pdbx_seq_one_letter_code
_entity_poly.pdbx_strand_id
1 'polypeptide(L)'
;MDQEENSSIKYADTNKVWLQHKKTFTKFWDSADAARIQPISKWARDEVKVLADSVKSLFYPFSGPDFIHANIFFPNAEKIVMLGLERVGKVPEVHDLSDKKLDTFLKAVRQSLDSIFIWGYFMTNDMRKDFASSLELQGLTPVIMLTIAKSGFEIDTVKRITLNSQGKVVGSLKGSKDNDSPWDTYISGVELSYNKPGEKMIRKLYYFSHDASDKSMNLSPGFTKFLASQKFDATYLKAASYLCNSFATVRKFALDVDYVFQDASGLLYSYFDKKTWYHQLWGGYTRPIYAFKWAQQNDLKKAYVSDSTIQDIPFKIGYSSRIGKSNLMLFTKKK
;
A
#
# COMPACT_ATOMS: atom_id res chain seq x y z
N MET A 1 27.40 0.98 19.84
CA MET A 1 26.24 1.48 19.05
C MET A 1 26.43 2.94 18.66
N ASP A 2 26.94 3.80 19.55
CA ASP A 2 27.11 5.24 19.28
C ASP A 2 28.14 5.62 18.18
N GLN A 3 29.04 4.71 17.76
CA GLN A 3 30.01 5.00 16.70
C GLN A 3 29.45 4.80 15.28
N GLU A 4 28.52 3.86 15.06
CA GLU A 4 27.91 3.62 13.74
C GLU A 4 26.79 4.64 13.43
N GLU A 5 26.04 5.06 14.44
CA GLU A 5 25.02 6.12 14.33
C GLU A 5 25.67 7.47 14.00
N ASN A 6 26.81 7.79 14.63
CA ASN A 6 27.56 9.01 14.31
C ASN A 6 28.23 8.97 12.93
N SER A 7 28.67 7.80 12.45
CA SER A 7 29.34 7.69 11.15
C SER A 7 28.36 7.78 9.97
N SER A 8 27.16 7.20 10.11
CA SER A 8 26.12 7.21 9.09
C SER A 8 25.50 8.60 8.90
N ILE A 9 25.25 9.34 9.99
CA ILE A 9 24.79 10.74 9.95
C ILE A 9 25.89 11.65 9.36
N LYS A 10 27.15 11.44 9.76
CA LYS A 10 28.29 12.23 9.23
C LYS A 10 28.56 11.97 7.74
N TYR A 11 28.31 10.76 7.25
CA TYR A 11 28.36 10.44 5.81
C TYR A 11 27.29 11.19 5.02
N ALA A 12 26.05 11.23 5.53
CA ALA A 12 24.95 11.96 4.91
C ALA A 12 25.24 13.47 4.85
N ASP A 13 25.81 14.06 5.90
CA ASP A 13 26.04 15.51 5.93
C ASP A 13 27.24 15.98 5.09
N THR A 14 28.07 15.07 4.58
CA THR A 14 29.28 15.41 3.81
C THR A 14 29.29 14.88 2.38
N ASN A 15 28.50 13.86 2.05
CA ASN A 15 28.44 13.31 0.69
C ASN A 15 27.67 14.24 -0.28
N LYS A 16 28.37 14.75 -1.30
CA LYS A 16 27.79 15.69 -2.29
C LYS A 16 26.62 15.10 -3.09
N VAL A 17 26.68 13.81 -3.43
CA VAL A 17 25.60 13.11 -4.15
C VAL A 17 24.34 13.06 -3.28
N TRP A 18 24.50 12.70 -2.01
CA TRP A 18 23.39 12.70 -1.06
C TRP A 18 22.81 14.09 -0.84
N LEU A 19 23.65 15.10 -0.60
CA LEU A 19 23.19 16.48 -0.39
C LEU A 19 22.38 17.00 -1.60
N GLN A 20 22.83 16.71 -2.82
CA GLN A 20 22.10 17.05 -4.03
C GLN A 20 20.78 16.26 -4.16
N HIS A 21 20.79 14.96 -3.83
CA HIS A 21 19.55 14.17 -3.76
C HIS A 21 18.58 14.75 -2.73
N LYS A 22 19.02 15.02 -1.49
CA LYS A 22 18.19 15.57 -0.41
C LYS A 22 17.51 16.86 -0.86
N LYS A 23 18.24 17.80 -1.46
CA LYS A 23 17.67 19.05 -1.99
C LYS A 23 16.63 18.78 -3.09
N THR A 24 16.95 17.90 -4.04
CA THR A 24 16.06 17.57 -5.16
C THR A 24 14.79 16.87 -4.68
N PHE A 25 14.94 15.87 -3.81
CA PHE A 25 13.86 15.07 -3.26
C PHE A 25 12.96 15.89 -2.34
N THR A 26 13.52 16.82 -1.54
CA THR A 26 12.72 17.71 -0.70
C THR A 26 11.76 18.54 -1.55
N LYS A 27 12.25 19.20 -2.60
CA LYS A 27 11.38 19.97 -3.52
C LYS A 27 10.30 19.11 -4.17
N PHE A 28 10.67 17.91 -4.61
CA PHE A 28 9.74 16.95 -5.19
C PHE A 28 8.66 16.56 -4.18
N TRP A 29 9.06 16.20 -2.97
CA TRP A 29 8.16 15.80 -1.90
C TRP A 29 7.24 16.94 -1.49
N ASP A 30 7.74 18.15 -1.26
CA ASP A 30 6.95 19.30 -0.84
C ASP A 30 5.88 19.64 -1.89
N SER A 31 6.24 19.54 -3.17
CA SER A 31 5.28 19.72 -4.28
C SER A 31 4.20 18.64 -4.28
N ALA A 32 4.60 17.37 -4.08
CA ALA A 32 3.66 16.25 -4.01
C ALA A 32 2.76 16.32 -2.77
N ASP A 33 3.31 16.75 -1.63
CA ASP A 33 2.59 16.92 -0.37
C ASP A 33 1.49 17.96 -0.52
N ALA A 34 1.85 19.15 -0.98
CA ALA A 34 0.89 20.25 -1.21
C ALA A 34 -0.18 19.90 -2.26
N ALA A 35 0.21 19.25 -3.36
CA ALA A 35 -0.69 18.98 -4.48
C ALA A 35 -1.59 17.74 -4.27
N ARG A 36 -1.19 16.79 -3.40
CA ARG A 36 -1.91 15.51 -3.24
C ARG A 36 -2.13 15.11 -1.80
N ILE A 37 -1.08 14.99 -1.01
CA ILE A 37 -1.17 14.41 0.34
C ILE A 37 -2.04 15.30 1.23
N GLN A 38 -1.82 16.62 1.25
CA GLN A 38 -2.57 17.55 2.09
C GLN A 38 -4.07 17.61 1.71
N PRO A 39 -4.46 17.75 0.42
CA PRO A 39 -5.87 17.69 0.03
C PRO A 39 -6.56 16.38 0.43
N ILE A 40 -5.93 15.22 0.20
CA ILE A 40 -6.50 13.91 0.56
C ILE A 40 -6.59 13.79 2.09
N SER A 41 -5.54 14.19 2.81
CA SER A 41 -5.50 14.13 4.28
C SER A 41 -6.56 15.01 4.92
N LYS A 42 -6.76 16.22 4.38
CA LYS A 42 -7.82 17.11 4.86
C LYS A 42 -9.19 16.47 4.64
N TRP A 43 -9.47 16.04 3.42
CA TRP A 43 -10.74 15.39 3.09
C TRP A 43 -10.97 14.13 3.94
N ALA A 44 -9.94 13.31 4.17
CA ALA A 44 -10.05 12.09 4.95
C ALA A 44 -10.44 12.36 6.41
N ARG A 45 -9.86 13.40 7.02
CA ARG A 45 -10.21 13.84 8.38
C ARG A 45 -11.65 14.33 8.50
N ASP A 46 -12.17 14.96 7.44
CA ASP A 46 -13.49 15.58 7.44
C ASP A 46 -14.59 14.55 7.10
N GLU A 47 -14.36 13.68 6.11
CA GLU A 47 -15.39 12.83 5.51
C GLU A 47 -15.39 11.38 5.99
N VAL A 48 -14.22 10.84 6.35
CA VAL A 48 -14.07 9.42 6.75
C VAL A 48 -13.38 9.27 8.10
N LYS A 49 -13.61 10.23 9.01
CA LYS A 49 -13.07 10.21 10.39
C LYS A 49 -13.31 8.89 11.12
N VAL A 50 -14.45 8.24 10.86
CA VAL A 50 -14.79 6.93 11.44
C VAL A 50 -13.71 5.87 11.22
N LEU A 51 -13.00 5.92 10.08
CA LEU A 51 -11.90 5.00 9.77
C LEU A 51 -10.70 5.25 10.69
N ALA A 52 -10.36 6.51 10.93
CA ALA A 52 -9.30 6.87 11.87
C ALA A 52 -9.63 6.48 13.32
N ASP A 53 -10.90 6.58 13.71
CA ASP A 53 -11.31 6.28 15.08
C ASP A 53 -11.46 4.78 15.36
N SER A 54 -11.88 4.00 14.35
CA SER A 54 -12.35 2.62 14.55
C SER A 54 -11.39 1.55 14.06
N VAL A 55 -10.44 1.86 13.17
CA VAL A 55 -9.60 0.86 12.52
C VAL A 55 -8.23 0.77 13.19
N LYS A 56 -7.92 -0.41 13.74
CA LYS A 56 -6.62 -0.76 14.34
C LYS A 56 -5.85 -1.78 13.51
N SER A 57 -6.55 -2.64 12.77
CA SER A 57 -5.99 -3.70 11.94
C SER A 57 -6.52 -3.58 10.51
N LEU A 58 -5.62 -3.26 9.57
CA LEU A 58 -5.95 -3.00 8.16
C LEU A 58 -5.44 -4.13 7.26
N PHE A 59 -6.33 -4.64 6.40
CA PHE A 59 -5.95 -5.44 5.24
C PHE A 59 -5.93 -4.58 3.98
N TYR A 60 -4.80 -4.54 3.28
CA TYR A 60 -4.63 -3.78 2.05
C TYR A 60 -4.06 -4.67 0.94
N PRO A 61 -4.88 -5.51 0.30
CA PRO A 61 -4.42 -6.32 -0.82
C PRO A 61 -4.25 -5.46 -2.09
N PHE A 62 -3.36 -5.92 -2.97
CA PHE A 62 -2.99 -5.24 -4.22
C PHE A 62 -2.40 -3.83 -3.99
N SER A 63 -1.73 -3.63 -2.84
CA SER A 63 -1.30 -2.30 -2.40
C SER A 63 -0.05 -1.78 -3.12
N GLY A 64 0.80 -2.67 -3.64
CA GLY A 64 2.20 -2.33 -3.90
C GLY A 64 2.85 -1.74 -2.63
N PRO A 65 3.72 -0.72 -2.73
CA PRO A 65 4.37 -0.07 -1.58
C PRO A 65 3.57 1.12 -1.02
N ASP A 66 2.26 1.20 -1.25
CA ASP A 66 1.44 2.38 -0.93
C ASP A 66 1.09 2.52 0.57
N PHE A 67 2.10 2.83 1.37
CA PHE A 67 1.89 3.20 2.77
C PHE A 67 1.22 4.57 2.92
N ILE A 68 1.44 5.49 1.98
CA ILE A 68 0.95 6.88 2.08
C ILE A 68 -0.57 6.89 2.23
N HIS A 69 -1.31 6.23 1.34
CA HIS A 69 -2.77 6.22 1.43
C HIS A 69 -3.28 5.41 2.63
N ALA A 70 -2.60 4.31 2.98
CA ALA A 70 -2.94 3.55 4.18
C ALA A 70 -2.84 4.43 5.44
N ASN A 71 -1.78 5.24 5.56
CA ASN A 71 -1.58 6.16 6.66
C ASN A 71 -2.56 7.35 6.63
N ILE A 72 -2.90 7.88 5.45
CA ILE A 72 -3.85 8.99 5.34
C ILE A 72 -5.25 8.58 5.80
N PHE A 73 -5.75 7.44 5.32
CA PHE A 73 -7.13 7.02 5.60
C PHE A 73 -7.26 6.26 6.93
N PHE A 74 -6.17 5.64 7.41
CA PHE A 74 -6.15 4.85 8.64
C PHE A 74 -4.96 5.25 9.55
N PRO A 75 -4.85 6.53 9.96
CA PRO A 75 -3.68 7.06 10.67
C PRO A 75 -3.42 6.45 12.04
N ASN A 76 -4.41 5.75 12.61
CA ASN A 76 -4.33 5.09 13.91
C ASN A 76 -4.27 3.56 13.80
N ALA A 77 -4.10 3.01 12.59
CA ALA A 77 -3.87 1.59 12.41
C ALA A 77 -2.57 1.18 13.11
N GLU A 78 -2.66 0.16 13.96
CA GLU A 78 -1.55 -0.42 14.70
C GLU A 78 -0.92 -1.58 13.92
N LYS A 79 -1.72 -2.22 13.06
CA LYS A 79 -1.28 -3.28 12.16
C LYS A 79 -1.78 -3.03 10.75
N ILE A 80 -0.88 -3.13 9.78
CA ILE A 80 -1.20 -3.08 8.35
C ILE A 80 -0.65 -4.34 7.69
N VAL A 81 -1.48 -5.07 6.94
CA VAL A 81 -1.07 -6.21 6.12
C VAL A 81 -1.29 -5.87 4.66
N MET A 82 -0.19 -5.73 3.94
CA MET A 82 -0.10 -5.39 2.52
C MET A 82 0.31 -6.62 1.70
N LEU A 83 -0.24 -6.72 0.50
CA LEU A 83 -0.02 -7.84 -0.42
C LEU A 83 0.15 -7.34 -1.84
N GLY A 84 1.19 -7.80 -2.53
CA GLY A 84 1.45 -7.44 -3.93
C GLY A 84 2.27 -8.49 -4.67
N LEU A 85 2.50 -8.26 -5.95
CA LEU A 85 3.34 -9.12 -6.80
C LEU A 85 4.80 -8.67 -6.84
N GLU A 86 5.08 -7.50 -6.30
CA GLU A 86 6.41 -6.93 -6.34
C GLU A 86 7.32 -7.66 -5.36
N ARG A 87 8.59 -7.71 -5.70
CA ARG A 87 9.60 -8.33 -4.84
C ARG A 87 9.69 -7.56 -3.54
N VAL A 88 9.87 -8.27 -2.43
CA VAL A 88 10.05 -7.64 -1.13
C VAL A 88 11.37 -6.86 -1.11
N GLY A 89 12.43 -7.42 -1.70
CA GLY A 89 13.75 -6.83 -1.70
C GLY A 89 14.43 -6.80 -0.34
N LYS A 90 15.46 -5.96 -0.23
CA LYS A 90 16.29 -5.86 0.97
C LYS A 90 16.43 -4.42 1.45
N VAL A 91 16.83 -4.24 2.70
CA VAL A 91 17.31 -2.96 3.19
C VAL A 91 18.56 -2.59 2.39
N PRO A 92 18.64 -1.38 1.81
CA PRO A 92 19.75 -1.00 0.96
C PRO A 92 20.99 -0.67 1.82
N GLU A 93 22.11 -1.29 1.51
CA GLU A 93 23.42 -1.02 2.14
C GLU A 93 24.05 0.22 1.47
N VAL A 94 23.53 1.40 1.79
CA VAL A 94 23.90 2.64 1.10
C VAL A 94 25.28 3.18 1.49
N HIS A 95 25.80 2.78 2.65
CA HIS A 95 27.06 3.30 3.19
C HIS A 95 28.30 2.84 2.40
N ASP A 96 28.22 1.68 1.75
CA ASP A 96 29.33 1.09 1.00
C ASP A 96 29.24 1.36 -0.51
N LEU A 97 28.26 2.16 -0.94
CA LEU A 97 28.09 2.49 -2.35
C LEU A 97 29.08 3.57 -2.78
N SER A 98 29.69 3.37 -3.94
CA SER A 98 30.39 4.45 -4.64
C SER A 98 29.40 5.55 -5.03
N ASP A 99 29.87 6.79 -5.14
CA ASP A 99 29.05 7.95 -5.51
C ASP A 99 28.18 7.73 -6.76
N LYS A 100 28.71 7.01 -7.77
CA LYS A 100 27.97 6.68 -8.99
C LYS A 100 26.82 5.70 -8.72
N LYS A 101 27.06 4.65 -7.92
CA LYS A 101 26.03 3.68 -7.53
C LYS A 101 24.98 4.33 -6.63
N LEU A 102 25.42 5.16 -5.69
CA LEU A 102 24.54 5.93 -4.83
C LEU A 102 23.64 6.87 -5.65
N ASP A 103 24.18 7.63 -6.61
CA ASP A 103 23.38 8.51 -7.47
C ASP A 103 22.36 7.71 -8.29
N THR A 104 22.75 6.54 -8.80
CA THR A 104 21.86 5.65 -9.59
C THR A 104 20.72 5.13 -8.71
N PHE A 105 21.04 4.60 -7.53
CA PHE A 105 20.05 4.14 -6.56
C PHE A 105 19.08 5.25 -6.16
N LEU A 106 19.61 6.42 -5.81
CA LEU A 106 18.83 7.60 -5.40
C LEU A 106 17.97 8.18 -6.53
N LYS A 107 18.39 8.04 -7.81
CA LYS A 107 17.55 8.34 -8.98
C LYS A 107 16.40 7.36 -9.11
N ALA A 108 16.68 6.06 -8.99
CA ALA A 108 15.67 5.01 -9.06
C ALA A 108 14.60 5.14 -7.96
N VAL A 109 15.01 5.50 -6.73
CA VAL A 109 14.08 5.80 -5.63
C VAL A 109 13.13 6.93 -6.01
N ARG A 110 13.63 8.05 -6.56
CA ARG A 110 12.78 9.17 -6.99
C ARG A 110 11.82 8.76 -8.11
N GLN A 111 12.32 8.04 -9.12
CA GLN A 111 11.52 7.55 -10.26
C GLN A 111 10.41 6.60 -9.80
N SER A 112 10.69 5.69 -8.86
CA SER A 112 9.69 4.78 -8.32
C SER A 112 8.48 5.51 -7.73
N LEU A 113 8.72 6.67 -7.11
CA LEU A 113 7.70 7.52 -6.51
C LEU A 113 6.97 8.43 -7.51
N ASP A 114 7.54 8.68 -8.70
CA ASP A 114 6.85 9.44 -9.74
C ASP A 114 5.51 8.79 -10.09
N SER A 115 5.45 7.46 -10.13
CA SER A 115 4.21 6.74 -10.47
C SER A 115 3.07 7.02 -9.48
N ILE A 116 3.30 6.92 -8.17
CA ILE A 116 2.27 7.22 -7.17
C ILE A 116 1.91 8.72 -7.14
N PHE A 117 2.87 9.62 -7.35
CA PHE A 117 2.63 11.06 -7.31
C PHE A 117 2.12 11.68 -8.62
N ILE A 118 2.25 10.99 -9.76
CA ILE A 118 1.68 11.43 -11.04
C ILE A 118 0.35 10.71 -11.31
N TRP A 119 0.24 9.41 -11.01
CA TRP A 119 -0.92 8.60 -11.39
C TRP A 119 -1.85 8.25 -10.22
N GLY A 120 -1.35 8.29 -8.97
CA GLY A 120 -2.17 7.98 -7.77
C GLY A 120 -2.19 6.49 -7.43
N TYR A 121 -1.43 5.69 -8.18
CA TYR A 121 -1.23 4.26 -8.01
C TYR A 121 0.10 3.87 -8.65
N PHE A 122 0.67 2.76 -8.18
CA PHE A 122 1.85 2.19 -8.84
C PHE A 122 1.41 1.29 -10.01
N MET A 123 2.11 1.38 -11.14
CA MET A 123 1.85 0.55 -12.33
C MET A 123 2.84 -0.61 -12.39
N THR A 124 2.36 -1.86 -12.28
CA THR A 124 3.19 -3.07 -12.20
C THR A 124 4.21 -3.22 -13.35
N ASN A 125 3.88 -2.75 -14.56
CA ASN A 125 4.80 -2.81 -15.71
C ASN A 125 5.90 -1.73 -15.67
N ASP A 126 5.59 -0.53 -15.18
CA ASP A 126 6.57 0.55 -15.04
C ASP A 126 7.44 0.29 -13.81
N MET A 127 6.84 -0.17 -12.70
CA MET A 127 7.55 -0.71 -11.55
C MET A 127 8.55 -1.81 -11.95
N ARG A 128 8.14 -2.82 -12.73
CA ARG A 128 9.09 -3.86 -13.16
C ARG A 128 10.28 -3.31 -13.93
N LYS A 129 10.13 -2.23 -14.70
CA LYS A 129 11.24 -1.57 -15.40
C LYS A 129 12.07 -0.73 -14.45
N ASP A 130 11.44 0.05 -13.58
CA ASP A 130 12.09 0.95 -12.62
C ASP A 130 12.89 0.16 -11.58
N PHE A 131 12.30 -0.89 -10.99
CA PHE A 131 12.95 -1.81 -10.02
C PHE A 131 13.93 -2.79 -10.67
N ALA A 132 13.94 -2.93 -12.01
CA ALA A 132 14.97 -3.70 -12.73
C ALA A 132 16.16 -2.85 -13.18
N SER A 133 16.02 -1.52 -13.20
CA SER A 133 17.04 -0.60 -13.74
C SER A 133 18.19 -0.29 -12.76
N SER A 134 17.99 -0.55 -11.46
CA SER A 134 19.03 -0.48 -10.43
C SER A 134 19.12 -1.80 -9.69
N LEU A 135 20.33 -2.38 -9.64
CA LEU A 135 20.63 -3.59 -8.86
C LEU A 135 20.46 -3.37 -7.34
N GLU A 136 20.39 -2.11 -6.91
CA GLU A 136 20.33 -1.68 -5.52
C GLU A 136 18.87 -1.44 -5.07
N LEU A 137 17.93 -1.20 -6.00
CA LEU A 137 16.50 -1.09 -5.75
C LEU A 137 15.77 -2.40 -6.12
N GLN A 138 16.16 -3.51 -5.49
CA GLN A 138 15.62 -4.86 -5.79
C GLN A 138 14.30 -5.18 -5.07
N GLY A 139 13.34 -4.25 -5.02
CA GLY A 139 12.03 -4.50 -4.41
C GLY A 139 11.49 -3.32 -3.64
N LEU A 140 10.42 -3.56 -2.88
CA LEU A 140 9.61 -2.50 -2.29
C LEU A 140 10.06 -2.02 -0.91
N THR A 141 10.89 -2.79 -0.20
CA THR A 141 11.31 -2.45 1.16
C THR A 141 11.86 -1.00 1.27
N PRO A 142 12.77 -0.53 0.39
CA PRO A 142 13.28 0.85 0.46
C PRO A 142 12.19 1.92 0.28
N VAL A 143 11.20 1.66 -0.58
CA VAL A 143 10.10 2.60 -0.87
C VAL A 143 9.11 2.66 0.30
N ILE A 144 8.79 1.51 0.90
CA ILE A 144 7.96 1.45 2.11
C ILE A 144 8.66 2.18 3.26
N MET A 145 9.95 1.92 3.49
CA MET A 145 10.73 2.63 4.52
C MET A 145 10.71 4.15 4.31
N LEU A 146 10.96 4.60 3.08
CA LEU A 146 10.96 6.02 2.75
C LEU A 146 9.59 6.66 3.00
N THR A 147 8.51 6.01 2.61
CA THR A 147 7.15 6.54 2.77
C THR A 147 6.69 6.55 4.24
N ILE A 148 7.11 5.58 5.06
CA ILE A 148 6.93 5.60 6.51
C ILE A 148 7.67 6.79 7.12
N ALA A 149 8.97 6.93 6.85
CA ALA A 149 9.79 8.02 7.37
C ALA A 149 9.26 9.39 6.97
N LYS A 150 8.87 9.54 5.70
CA LYS A 150 8.29 10.78 5.17
C LYS A 150 6.89 11.10 5.69
N SER A 151 6.20 10.11 6.25
CA SER A 151 4.92 10.31 6.94
C SER A 151 5.09 10.68 8.42
N GLY A 152 6.33 10.92 8.88
CA GLY A 152 6.61 11.40 10.24
C GLY A 152 6.78 10.30 11.29
N PHE A 153 7.10 9.08 10.86
CA PHE A 153 7.38 7.96 11.75
C PHE A 153 8.88 7.62 11.77
N GLU A 154 9.34 7.03 12.87
CA GLU A 154 10.65 6.42 13.02
C GLU A 154 10.52 4.91 12.86
N ILE A 155 11.46 4.29 12.15
CA ILE A 155 11.47 2.84 11.92
C ILE A 155 12.40 2.18 12.93
N ASP A 156 11.87 1.31 13.76
CA ASP A 156 12.64 0.59 14.77
C ASP A 156 13.35 -0.62 14.17
N THR A 157 12.61 -1.45 13.42
CA THR A 157 13.17 -2.68 12.85
C THR A 157 12.59 -2.97 11.47
N VAL A 158 13.42 -3.60 10.63
CA VAL A 158 13.02 -4.16 9.33
C VAL A 158 13.52 -5.60 9.29
N LYS A 159 12.60 -6.56 9.22
CA LYS A 159 12.89 -8.00 9.29
C LYS A 159 12.38 -8.70 8.06
N ARG A 160 13.27 -9.41 7.36
CA ARG A 160 12.86 -10.39 6.35
C ARG A 160 12.13 -11.53 7.07
N ILE A 161 10.95 -11.88 6.56
CA ILE A 161 10.08 -12.89 7.15
C ILE A 161 9.46 -13.79 6.08
N THR A 162 8.89 -14.90 6.54
CA THR A 162 8.03 -15.79 5.79
C THR A 162 6.95 -16.35 6.72
N LEU A 163 6.07 -17.21 6.19
CA LEU A 163 5.04 -17.88 6.95
C LEU A 163 5.26 -19.39 6.91
N ASN A 164 5.20 -20.02 8.07
CA ASN A 164 5.19 -21.49 8.13
C ASN A 164 3.80 -22.05 7.75
N SER A 165 3.71 -23.39 7.69
CA SER A 165 2.47 -24.11 7.33
C SER A 165 1.28 -23.90 8.30
N GLN A 166 1.54 -23.34 9.48
CA GLN A 166 0.53 -22.96 10.47
C GLN A 166 0.10 -21.49 10.33
N GLY A 167 0.72 -20.71 9.45
CA GLY A 167 0.48 -19.28 9.31
C GLY A 167 1.16 -18.41 10.35
N LYS A 168 2.22 -18.90 11.02
CA LYS A 168 3.04 -18.09 11.92
C LYS A 168 4.17 -17.41 11.15
N VAL A 169 4.42 -16.15 11.49
CA VAL A 169 5.56 -15.36 11.01
C VAL A 169 6.87 -15.94 11.56
N VAL A 170 7.81 -16.25 10.68
CA VAL A 170 9.15 -16.76 11.01
C VAL A 170 10.20 -16.10 10.12
N GLY A 171 11.48 -16.12 10.50
CA GLY A 171 12.56 -15.49 9.70
C GLY A 171 12.95 -16.27 8.44
N SER A 172 12.87 -17.60 8.49
CA SER A 172 13.15 -18.49 7.36
C SER A 172 12.55 -19.88 7.59
N LEU A 173 12.43 -20.67 6.52
CA LEU A 173 12.02 -22.08 6.60
C LEU A 173 13.21 -23.00 6.30
N LYS A 174 13.37 -24.04 7.13
CA LYS A 174 14.47 -25.00 6.98
C LYS A 174 14.38 -25.71 5.62
N GLY A 175 15.45 -25.66 4.85
CA GLY A 175 15.53 -26.32 3.53
C GLY A 175 14.78 -25.60 2.41
N SER A 176 14.16 -24.45 2.67
CA SER A 176 13.53 -23.62 1.65
C SER A 176 14.48 -22.52 1.18
N LYS A 177 14.38 -22.15 -0.09
CA LYS A 177 15.08 -21.01 -0.67
C LYS A 177 14.11 -19.85 -0.85
N ASP A 178 14.46 -18.69 -0.32
CA ASP A 178 13.77 -17.44 -0.60
C ASP A 178 14.24 -16.91 -1.97
N ASN A 179 13.43 -17.12 -3.01
CA ASN A 179 13.71 -16.59 -4.35
C ASN A 179 13.18 -15.16 -4.54
N ASP A 180 12.54 -14.58 -3.51
CA ASP A 180 11.88 -13.27 -3.59
C ASP A 180 10.94 -13.16 -4.78
N SER A 181 10.05 -14.16 -4.92
CA SER A 181 9.15 -14.37 -6.05
C SER A 181 7.72 -14.52 -5.53
N PRO A 182 6.73 -13.81 -6.12
CA PRO A 182 5.33 -13.96 -5.75
C PRO A 182 4.71 -15.27 -6.25
N TRP A 183 5.39 -16.00 -7.14
CA TRP A 183 4.87 -17.19 -7.83
C TRP A 183 5.22 -18.50 -7.13
N ASP A 184 5.98 -18.43 -6.04
CA ASP A 184 6.52 -19.57 -5.32
C ASP A 184 5.63 -19.90 -4.10
N THR A 185 5.77 -21.11 -3.55
CA THR A 185 5.11 -21.50 -2.29
C THR A 185 5.84 -20.97 -1.05
N TYR A 186 7.12 -20.59 -1.19
CA TYR A 186 7.82 -19.83 -0.16
C TYR A 186 7.38 -18.37 -0.24
N ILE A 187 6.69 -17.91 0.81
CA ILE A 187 6.12 -16.57 0.82
C ILE A 187 7.16 -15.60 1.33
N SER A 188 7.63 -14.75 0.43
CA SER A 188 8.58 -13.71 0.74
C SER A 188 7.84 -12.57 1.45
N GLY A 189 8.33 -12.13 2.61
CA GLY A 189 7.74 -11.01 3.34
C GLY A 189 8.75 -10.13 4.06
N VAL A 190 8.29 -8.96 4.48
CA VAL A 190 9.00 -8.05 5.39
C VAL A 190 8.05 -7.58 6.49
N GLU A 191 8.54 -7.60 7.73
CA GLU A 191 7.91 -6.93 8.88
C GLU A 191 8.69 -5.65 9.16
N LEU A 192 7.99 -4.51 9.20
CA LEU A 192 8.52 -3.24 9.66
C LEU A 192 7.81 -2.86 10.96
N SER A 193 8.58 -2.53 11.99
CA SER A 193 8.06 -1.90 13.21
C SER A 193 8.44 -0.42 13.23
N TYR A 194 7.49 0.43 13.59
CA TYR A 194 7.66 1.88 13.54
C TYR A 194 6.75 2.58 14.55
N ASN A 195 7.12 3.78 14.96
CA ASN A 195 6.39 4.60 15.93
C ASN A 195 6.46 6.07 15.53
N LYS A 196 5.61 6.91 16.13
CA LYS A 196 5.81 8.35 16.03
C LYS A 196 6.94 8.74 17.00
N PRO A 197 7.75 9.78 16.67
CA PRO A 197 8.75 10.30 17.59
C PRO A 197 8.15 10.57 18.98
N GLY A 198 8.74 9.99 20.01
CA GLY A 198 8.29 10.11 21.41
C GLY A 198 7.09 9.24 21.81
N GLU A 199 6.52 8.43 20.91
CA GLU A 199 5.43 7.51 21.21
C GLU A 199 5.96 6.13 21.62
N LYS A 200 5.34 5.50 22.63
CA LYS A 200 5.67 4.13 23.07
C LYS A 200 4.94 3.04 22.28
N MET A 201 3.87 3.40 21.56
CA MET A 201 3.10 2.47 20.75
C MET A 201 3.90 2.10 19.49
N ILE A 202 4.29 0.83 19.41
CA ILE A 202 4.92 0.26 18.23
C ILE A 202 3.82 -0.23 17.27
N ARG A 203 3.82 0.31 16.06
CA ARG A 203 2.99 -0.13 14.94
C ARG A 203 3.74 -1.14 14.10
N LYS A 204 3.01 -1.99 13.38
CA LYS A 204 3.57 -3.01 12.52
C LYS A 204 2.99 -2.96 11.11
N LEU A 205 3.86 -3.07 10.12
CA LEU A 205 3.48 -3.27 8.73
C LEU A 205 4.08 -4.58 8.25
N TYR A 206 3.24 -5.42 7.66
CA TYR A 206 3.64 -6.61 6.95
C TYR A 206 3.42 -6.37 5.47
N TYR A 207 4.45 -6.60 4.64
CA TYR A 207 4.28 -6.71 3.20
C TYR A 207 4.67 -8.12 2.78
N PHE A 208 3.81 -8.78 2.00
CA PHE A 208 4.08 -10.07 1.40
C PHE A 208 4.06 -9.98 -0.13
N SER A 209 5.09 -10.54 -0.76
CA SER A 209 5.14 -10.77 -2.20
C SER A 209 4.50 -12.13 -2.48
N HIS A 210 3.27 -12.12 -2.98
CA HIS A 210 2.54 -13.35 -3.25
C HIS A 210 1.41 -13.14 -4.26
N ASP A 211 1.25 -14.08 -5.19
CA ASP A 211 0.10 -14.13 -6.08
C ASP A 211 -1.18 -14.43 -5.29
N ALA A 212 -2.12 -13.50 -5.37
CA ALA A 212 -3.41 -13.55 -4.69
C ALA A 212 -4.47 -14.37 -5.45
N SER A 213 -4.13 -14.97 -6.61
CA SER A 213 -5.04 -15.83 -7.36
C SER A 213 -5.50 -17.02 -6.52
N ASP A 214 -6.72 -17.50 -6.74
CA ASP A 214 -7.26 -18.64 -5.98
C ASP A 214 -6.37 -19.89 -6.11
N LYS A 215 -5.73 -20.10 -7.27
CA LYS A 215 -4.75 -21.17 -7.48
C LYS A 215 -3.58 -21.05 -6.51
N SER A 216 -2.96 -19.88 -6.43
CA SER A 216 -1.79 -19.64 -5.57
C SER A 216 -2.16 -19.69 -4.09
N MET A 217 -3.28 -19.08 -3.71
CA MET A 217 -3.79 -19.10 -2.34
C MET A 217 -4.08 -20.53 -1.83
N ASN A 218 -4.60 -21.41 -2.71
CA ASN A 218 -4.83 -22.82 -2.39
C ASN A 218 -3.53 -23.61 -2.20
N LEU A 219 -2.47 -23.26 -2.93
CA LEU A 219 -1.14 -23.86 -2.78
C LEU A 219 -0.38 -23.34 -1.55
N SER A 220 -0.89 -22.28 -0.91
CA SER A 220 -0.24 -21.56 0.19
C SER A 220 -1.13 -21.50 1.44
N PRO A 221 -1.53 -22.66 2.03
CA PRO A 221 -2.46 -22.70 3.15
C PRO A 221 -1.95 -21.98 4.41
N GLY A 222 -0.63 -21.84 4.57
CA GLY A 222 -0.03 -21.01 5.63
C GLY A 222 -0.43 -19.53 5.51
N PHE A 223 -0.48 -18.99 4.30
CA PHE A 223 -0.92 -17.61 4.05
C PHE A 223 -2.38 -17.40 4.44
N THR A 224 -3.25 -18.28 3.97
CA THR A 224 -4.69 -18.24 4.27
C THR A 224 -4.95 -18.34 5.78
N LYS A 225 -4.21 -19.20 6.50
CA LYS A 225 -4.28 -19.28 7.97
C LYS A 225 -3.80 -18.00 8.65
N PHE A 226 -2.70 -17.41 8.15
CA PHE A 226 -2.20 -16.14 8.66
C PHE A 226 -3.25 -15.03 8.52
N LEU A 227 -3.84 -14.84 7.34
CA LEU A 227 -4.88 -13.84 7.09
C LEU A 227 -6.08 -14.05 8.00
N ALA A 228 -6.57 -15.29 8.13
CA ALA A 228 -7.68 -15.63 9.01
C ALA A 228 -7.41 -15.31 10.49
N SER A 229 -6.15 -15.38 10.94
CA SER A 229 -5.78 -15.10 12.33
C SER A 229 -5.65 -13.61 12.66
N GLN A 230 -5.63 -12.71 11.66
CA GLN A 230 -5.33 -11.30 11.92
C GLN A 230 -6.49 -10.49 12.51
N LYS A 231 -7.75 -10.92 12.28
CA LYS A 231 -8.97 -10.19 12.65
C LYS A 231 -8.90 -8.73 12.22
N PHE A 232 -9.09 -8.47 10.93
CA PHE A 232 -9.02 -7.13 10.38
C PHE A 232 -10.29 -6.34 10.70
N ASP A 233 -10.15 -5.06 11.05
CA ASP A 233 -11.28 -4.15 11.24
C ASP A 233 -11.73 -3.59 9.89
N ALA A 234 -10.78 -3.39 8.97
CA ALA A 234 -11.05 -2.83 7.67
C ALA A 234 -10.26 -3.48 6.53
N THR A 235 -10.84 -3.40 5.34
CA THR A 235 -10.15 -3.63 4.07
C THR A 235 -10.09 -2.35 3.25
N TYR A 236 -8.90 -2.03 2.74
CA TYR A 236 -8.70 -0.95 1.78
C TYR A 236 -8.34 -1.50 0.40
N LEU A 237 -9.01 -1.03 -0.65
CA LEU A 237 -8.76 -1.42 -2.04
C LEU A 237 -8.63 -0.18 -2.91
N LYS A 238 -7.47 0.00 -3.54
CA LYS A 238 -7.24 1.10 -4.47
C LYS A 238 -6.50 0.62 -5.70
N ALA A 239 -7.00 0.97 -6.89
CA ALA A 239 -6.43 0.59 -8.17
C ALA A 239 -6.17 -0.94 -8.22
N ALA A 240 -7.15 -1.73 -7.79
CA ALA A 240 -7.01 -3.17 -7.56
C ALA A 240 -7.32 -4.04 -8.80
N SER A 241 -7.29 -3.44 -10.00
CA SER A 241 -7.50 -4.11 -11.29
C SER A 241 -8.79 -4.96 -11.40
N TYR A 242 -9.81 -4.70 -10.57
CA TYR A 242 -11.05 -5.49 -10.50
C TYR A 242 -10.83 -6.99 -10.20
N LEU A 243 -9.67 -7.34 -9.62
CA LEU A 243 -9.25 -8.73 -9.38
C LEU A 243 -10.13 -9.44 -8.36
N CYS A 244 -10.73 -8.70 -7.42
CA CYS A 244 -11.66 -9.26 -6.46
C CYS A 244 -12.91 -9.89 -7.11
N ASN A 245 -13.18 -9.69 -8.39
CA ASN A 245 -14.24 -10.40 -9.10
C ASN A 245 -13.89 -11.89 -9.31
N SER A 246 -12.65 -12.19 -9.68
CA SER A 246 -12.19 -13.56 -9.98
C SER A 246 -11.38 -14.20 -8.84
N PHE A 247 -10.93 -13.44 -7.84
CA PHE A 247 -10.10 -13.96 -6.74
C PHE A 247 -10.96 -14.16 -5.49
N ALA A 248 -11.66 -15.30 -5.43
CA ALA A 248 -12.68 -15.58 -4.43
C ALA A 248 -12.14 -15.62 -2.99
N THR A 249 -10.93 -16.16 -2.81
CA THR A 249 -10.28 -16.29 -1.50
C THR A 249 -9.95 -14.93 -0.91
N VAL A 250 -9.32 -14.04 -1.69
CA VAL A 250 -9.03 -12.67 -1.24
C VAL A 250 -10.31 -11.87 -1.05
N ARG A 251 -11.30 -12.01 -1.93
CA ARG A 251 -12.62 -11.39 -1.76
C ARG A 251 -13.27 -11.79 -0.43
N LYS A 252 -13.18 -13.06 -0.03
CA LYS A 252 -13.71 -13.53 1.25
C LYS A 252 -13.08 -12.77 2.42
N PHE A 253 -11.76 -12.67 2.47
CA PHE A 253 -11.08 -11.91 3.53
C PHE A 253 -11.39 -10.41 3.46
N ALA A 254 -11.49 -9.86 2.25
CA ALA A 254 -11.81 -8.44 2.06
C ALA A 254 -13.21 -8.06 2.57
N LEU A 255 -14.15 -9.00 2.59
CA LEU A 255 -15.51 -8.82 3.09
C LEU A 255 -15.68 -9.22 4.57
N ASP A 256 -14.70 -9.90 5.17
CA ASP A 256 -14.73 -10.36 6.57
C ASP A 256 -14.17 -9.29 7.52
N VAL A 257 -14.74 -8.09 7.44
CA VAL A 257 -14.33 -6.87 8.15
C VAL A 257 -15.55 -6.03 8.51
N ASP A 258 -15.36 -5.00 9.33
CA ASP A 258 -16.42 -4.04 9.65
C ASP A 258 -16.50 -2.90 8.63
N TYR A 259 -15.37 -2.53 8.02
CA TYR A 259 -15.29 -1.44 7.06
C TYR A 259 -14.60 -1.88 5.76
N VAL A 260 -15.21 -1.57 4.62
CA VAL A 260 -14.53 -1.64 3.32
C VAL A 260 -14.45 -0.24 2.74
N PHE A 261 -13.23 0.25 2.52
CA PHE A 261 -13.00 1.51 1.84
C PHE A 261 -12.34 1.26 0.49
N GLN A 262 -12.90 1.79 -0.59
CA GLN A 262 -12.40 1.44 -1.93
C GLN A 262 -12.75 2.43 -3.02
N ASP A 263 -12.02 2.38 -4.13
CA ASP A 263 -12.54 2.83 -5.43
C ASP A 263 -13.22 1.68 -6.19
N ALA A 264 -13.88 2.01 -7.31
CA ALA A 264 -14.65 1.06 -8.13
C ALA A 264 -13.87 -0.17 -8.63
N SER A 265 -12.53 -0.11 -8.64
CA SER A 265 -11.68 -1.24 -9.04
C SER A 265 -11.45 -2.30 -7.96
N GLY A 266 -11.99 -2.11 -6.76
CA GLY A 266 -11.98 -3.10 -5.67
C GLY A 266 -13.05 -4.18 -5.83
N LEU A 267 -13.83 -4.40 -4.77
CA LEU A 267 -14.99 -5.28 -4.76
C LEU A 267 -16.11 -4.68 -5.60
N LEU A 268 -16.84 -5.53 -6.33
CA LEU A 268 -18.02 -5.09 -7.06
C LEU A 268 -19.09 -4.57 -6.10
N TYR A 269 -19.77 -3.50 -6.50
CA TYR A 269 -20.86 -2.90 -5.73
C TYR A 269 -21.96 -3.92 -5.38
N SER A 270 -22.23 -4.85 -6.29
CA SER A 270 -23.19 -5.95 -6.11
C SER A 270 -22.85 -6.93 -4.98
N TYR A 271 -21.62 -6.95 -4.48
CA TYR A 271 -21.25 -7.79 -3.32
C TYR A 271 -21.74 -7.22 -1.98
N PHE A 272 -22.20 -5.96 -1.94
CA PHE A 272 -22.66 -5.31 -0.72
C PHE A 272 -24.19 -5.29 -0.66
N ASP A 273 -24.78 -6.31 -0.02
CA ASP A 273 -26.22 -6.32 0.26
C ASP A 273 -26.59 -5.21 1.25
N LYS A 274 -27.62 -4.43 0.90
CA LYS A 274 -28.16 -3.33 1.70
C LYS A 274 -28.73 -3.79 3.04
N LYS A 275 -29.03 -5.08 3.24
CA LYS A 275 -29.41 -5.62 4.55
C LYS A 275 -28.23 -5.71 5.51
N THR A 276 -27.03 -5.94 5.00
CA THR A 276 -25.81 -6.19 5.77
C THR A 276 -24.89 -4.97 5.83
N TRP A 277 -24.96 -4.08 4.85
CA TRP A 277 -24.05 -2.95 4.71
C TRP A 277 -24.79 -1.62 4.59
N TYR A 278 -24.28 -0.60 5.26
CA TYR A 278 -24.47 0.80 4.87
C TYR A 278 -23.41 1.16 3.83
N HIS A 279 -23.74 2.08 2.91
CA HIS A 279 -22.77 2.65 1.98
C HIS A 279 -22.79 4.17 2.03
N GLN A 280 -21.64 4.77 1.76
CA GLN A 280 -21.47 6.19 1.50
C GLN A 280 -20.57 6.33 0.28
N LEU A 281 -20.97 7.18 -0.66
CA LEU A 281 -20.34 7.35 -1.96
C LEU A 281 -19.85 8.79 -2.13
N TRP A 282 -18.69 8.96 -2.76
CA TRP A 282 -18.12 10.27 -3.09
C TRP A 282 -17.54 10.30 -4.50
N GLY A 283 -17.58 11.47 -5.13
CA GLY A 283 -17.07 11.71 -6.47
C GLY A 283 -18.05 11.24 -7.55
N GLY A 284 -17.52 10.63 -8.61
CA GLY A 284 -18.34 10.22 -9.75
C GLY A 284 -17.86 8.94 -10.42
N TYR A 285 -18.82 8.06 -10.73
CA TYR A 285 -18.59 6.85 -11.52
C TYR A 285 -19.31 6.91 -12.87
N THR A 286 -18.57 6.77 -13.97
CA THR A 286 -19.14 6.76 -15.32
C THR A 286 -18.89 5.43 -16.03
N ARG A 287 -17.61 5.08 -16.20
CA ARG A 287 -17.13 3.81 -16.74
C ARG A 287 -15.68 3.57 -16.29
N PRO A 288 -15.21 2.32 -16.26
CA PRO A 288 -13.79 2.03 -16.13
C PRO A 288 -12.95 2.62 -17.27
N ILE A 289 -11.64 2.74 -17.06
CA ILE A 289 -10.69 3.03 -18.15
C ILE A 289 -10.73 1.93 -19.20
N TYR A 290 -10.23 2.21 -20.42
CA TYR A 290 -10.35 1.32 -21.57
C TYR A 290 -9.85 -0.12 -21.30
N ALA A 291 -8.72 -0.27 -20.59
CA ALA A 291 -8.15 -1.56 -20.21
C ALA A 291 -9.10 -2.43 -19.36
N PHE A 292 -10.02 -1.81 -18.63
CA PHE A 292 -10.98 -2.47 -17.74
C PHE A 292 -12.43 -2.27 -18.19
N LYS A 293 -12.69 -1.97 -19.47
CA LYS A 293 -14.05 -1.75 -20.00
C LYS A 293 -15.01 -2.91 -19.70
N TRP A 294 -14.48 -4.12 -19.58
CA TRP A 294 -15.22 -5.34 -19.26
C TRP A 294 -15.77 -5.35 -17.81
N ALA A 295 -15.21 -4.52 -16.92
CA ALA A 295 -15.57 -4.47 -15.51
C ALA A 295 -16.60 -3.37 -15.17
N GLN A 296 -17.38 -2.92 -16.16
CA GLN A 296 -18.39 -1.90 -15.96
C GLN A 296 -19.49 -2.39 -14.99
N GLN A 297 -19.82 -1.55 -14.00
CA GLN A 297 -20.81 -1.84 -12.97
C GLN A 297 -22.06 -0.98 -13.19
N ASN A 298 -23.11 -1.57 -13.78
CA ASN A 298 -24.34 -0.84 -14.11
C ASN A 298 -25.16 -0.44 -12.88
N ASP A 299 -25.13 -1.28 -11.84
CA ASP A 299 -25.71 -1.01 -10.53
C ASP A 299 -24.99 0.14 -9.80
N LEU A 300 -23.66 0.14 -9.81
CA LEU A 300 -22.87 1.26 -9.28
C LEU A 300 -23.16 2.56 -10.02
N LYS A 301 -23.21 2.51 -11.35
CA LYS A 301 -23.57 3.68 -12.18
C LYS A 301 -24.95 4.21 -11.82
N LYS A 302 -25.94 3.33 -11.60
CA LYS A 302 -27.27 3.72 -11.15
C LYS A 302 -27.21 4.38 -9.77
N ALA A 303 -26.47 3.82 -8.83
CA ALA A 303 -26.32 4.39 -7.48
C ALA A 303 -25.79 5.83 -7.52
N TYR A 304 -24.73 6.08 -8.30
CA TYR A 304 -24.17 7.43 -8.48
C TYR A 304 -25.10 8.43 -9.17
N VAL A 305 -26.04 7.96 -10.00
CA VAL A 305 -27.04 8.82 -10.65
C VAL A 305 -28.22 9.10 -9.72
N SER A 306 -28.60 8.13 -8.89
CA SER A 306 -29.80 8.23 -8.05
C SER A 306 -29.57 8.92 -6.71
N ASP A 307 -28.34 8.92 -6.20
CA ASP A 307 -28.01 9.47 -4.90
C ASP A 307 -27.58 10.94 -5.01
N SER A 308 -28.49 11.83 -4.63
CA SER A 308 -28.26 13.29 -4.64
C SER A 308 -27.41 13.78 -3.47
N THR A 309 -27.02 12.91 -2.53
CA THR A 309 -26.21 13.28 -1.36
C THR A 309 -24.71 13.20 -1.63
N ILE A 310 -24.31 12.53 -2.73
CA ILE A 310 -22.92 12.34 -3.14
C ILE A 310 -22.22 13.69 -3.31
N GLN A 311 -21.16 13.88 -2.53
CA GLN A 311 -20.26 15.04 -2.65
C GLN A 311 -19.09 14.73 -3.57
N ASP A 312 -18.57 15.74 -4.24
CA ASP A 312 -17.36 15.61 -5.05
C ASP A 312 -16.11 15.36 -4.19
N ILE A 313 -15.07 14.78 -4.81
CA ILE A 313 -13.73 14.68 -4.19
C ILE A 313 -12.74 15.64 -4.87
N PRO A 314 -11.96 16.43 -4.09
CA PRO A 314 -11.11 17.48 -4.64
C PRO A 314 -9.75 16.96 -5.16
N PHE A 315 -9.60 15.64 -5.31
CA PHE A 315 -8.34 14.99 -5.70
C PHE A 315 -8.59 13.82 -6.66
N LYS A 316 -7.49 13.28 -7.19
CA LYS A 316 -7.48 12.11 -8.08
C LYS A 316 -7.14 10.87 -7.28
N ILE A 317 -7.86 9.79 -7.49
CA ILE A 317 -7.60 8.49 -6.83
C ILE A 317 -8.09 7.32 -7.68
N GLY A 318 -7.48 6.16 -7.51
CA GLY A 318 -7.73 4.97 -8.34
C GLY A 318 -7.27 5.19 -9.79
N TYR A 319 -7.91 4.52 -10.75
CA TYR A 319 -7.53 4.61 -12.17
C TYR A 319 -7.98 5.90 -12.88
N SER A 320 -8.62 6.84 -12.19
CA SER A 320 -9.12 8.05 -12.82
C SER A 320 -8.09 9.18 -12.76
N SER A 321 -7.69 9.68 -13.93
CA SER A 321 -6.68 10.74 -14.06
C SER A 321 -7.26 12.17 -13.99
N ARG A 322 -8.57 12.31 -13.80
CA ARG A 322 -9.30 13.59 -13.77
C ARG A 322 -10.00 13.80 -12.43
N ILE A 323 -9.85 15.01 -11.88
CA ILE A 323 -10.63 15.47 -10.71
C ILE A 323 -12.12 15.46 -11.09
N GLY A 324 -13.01 15.12 -10.15
CA GLY A 324 -14.45 14.98 -10.40
C GLY A 324 -14.84 13.74 -11.22
N LYS A 325 -13.89 12.86 -11.55
CA LYS A 325 -14.15 11.54 -12.17
C LYS A 325 -13.55 10.38 -11.37
N SER A 326 -12.91 10.69 -10.25
CA SER A 326 -12.51 9.68 -9.27
C SER A 326 -13.71 9.35 -8.40
N ASN A 327 -13.70 8.16 -7.80
CA ASN A 327 -14.78 7.71 -6.94
C ASN A 327 -14.19 7.05 -5.70
N LEU A 328 -14.88 7.20 -4.57
CA LEU A 328 -14.59 6.52 -3.32
C LEU A 328 -15.88 6.01 -2.72
N MET A 329 -15.81 4.87 -2.06
CA MET A 329 -16.93 4.21 -1.42
C MET A 329 -16.49 3.69 -0.07
N LEU A 330 -17.29 4.00 0.94
CA LEU A 330 -17.18 3.40 2.26
C LEU A 330 -18.39 2.49 2.47
N PHE A 331 -18.14 1.22 2.74
CA PHE A 331 -19.15 0.28 3.22
C PHE A 331 -18.90 0.00 4.69
N THR A 332 -19.94 0.14 5.50
CA THR A 332 -19.90 -0.14 6.95
C THR A 332 -20.88 -1.25 7.27
N LYS A 333 -20.40 -2.31 7.92
CA LYS A 333 -21.23 -3.46 8.29
C LYS A 333 -22.25 -3.03 9.35
N LYS A 334 -23.50 -3.46 9.19
CA LYS A 334 -24.54 -3.23 10.20
C LYS A 334 -24.28 -4.13 11.40
N LYS A 335 -24.41 -3.56 12.59
CA LYS A 335 -24.30 -4.30 13.87
C LYS A 335 -25.62 -4.89 14.29
#